data_AF-A0A2V9HGD3-F1
#
_entry.id   AF-A0A2V9HGD3-F1
#
_cell.length_a   1.000
_cell.length_b   1.000
_cell.length_c   1.000
_cell.angle_alpha   90.00
_cell.angle_beta   90.00
_cell.angle_gamma   90.00
#
_symmetry.space_group_name_H-M   'P 1'
#
loop_
_entity.id
_entity.type
_entity.pdbx_description
1 polymer ?
#
loop_
_entity_poly.entity_id
_entity_poly.type
_entity_poly.pdbx_seq_one_letter_code
_entity_poly.pdbx_strand_id
1 'polypeptide(L)'
;SWAQGLPETAVAETGAAMIYVLHNVNTLDLNPAAAGFQIVVSGHSHKPGKTEREGVLYVNPGSAGPRRFQLPVTVAHLRLGEIPYDVEFVDLEPSR
;
A
#
# COMPACT_ATOMS: atom_id res chain seq x y z
N SER A 1 -11.04 17.74 11.53
CA SER A 1 -11.10 16.49 10.75
C SER A 1 -10.18 15.47 11.42
N TRP A 2 -10.54 14.19 11.48
CA TRP A 2 -9.87 13.16 12.29
C TRP A 2 -8.39 12.91 11.94
N ALA A 3 -7.97 13.19 10.70
CA ALA A 3 -6.60 12.92 10.20
C ALA A 3 -5.68 14.15 10.15
N GLN A 4 -6.10 15.32 10.63
CA GLN A 4 -5.35 16.58 10.44
C GLN A 4 -3.94 16.62 11.04
N GLY A 5 -3.66 15.79 12.05
CA GLY A 5 -2.34 15.73 12.70
C GLY A 5 -1.40 14.66 12.15
N LEU A 6 -1.83 13.87 11.16
CA LEU A 6 -1.00 12.82 10.57
C LEU A 6 -0.17 13.39 9.41
N PRO A 7 1.08 12.93 9.24
CA PRO A 7 1.89 13.36 8.10
C PRO A 7 1.29 12.84 6.80
N GLU A 8 1.50 13.57 5.70
CA GLU A 8 1.03 13.13 4.37
C GLU A 8 1.76 11.88 3.87
N THR A 9 2.99 11.69 4.35
CA THR A 9 3.88 10.58 3.99
C THR A 9 4.57 10.03 5.23
N ALA A 10 4.87 8.75 5.25
CA ALA A 10 5.62 8.10 6.32
C ALA A 10 6.58 7.06 5.77
N VAL A 11 7.62 6.75 6.54
CA VAL A 11 8.54 5.64 6.26
C VAL A 11 8.39 4.60 7.35
N ALA A 12 8.23 3.34 6.94
CA ALA A 12 8.34 2.19 7.83
C ALA A 12 9.57 1.37 7.43
N GLU A 13 10.46 1.17 8.40
CA GLU A 13 11.66 0.37 8.22
C GLU A 13 11.47 -0.99 8.89
N THR A 14 11.87 -2.03 8.16
CA THR A 14 12.00 -3.38 8.67
C THR A 14 13.39 -3.88 8.30
N GLY A 15 13.90 -4.91 9.00
CA GLY A 15 15.20 -5.50 8.62
C GLY A 15 15.27 -6.08 7.20
N ALA A 16 14.14 -6.21 6.50
CA ALA A 16 14.03 -6.79 5.16
C ALA A 16 13.65 -5.79 4.05
N ALA A 17 13.06 -4.64 4.39
CA ALA A 17 12.55 -3.66 3.43
C ALA A 17 12.33 -2.28 4.05
N MET A 18 12.64 -1.24 3.27
CA MET A 18 12.22 0.13 3.45
C MET A 18 10.90 0.38 2.72
N ILE A 19 9.88 0.81 3.45
CA ILE A 19 8.51 0.99 2.95
C ILE A 19 8.15 2.48 3.00
N TYR A 20 7.80 3.04 1.85
CA TYR A 20 7.26 4.40 1.75
C TYR A 20 5.74 4.38 1.72
N VAL A 21 5.10 5.18 2.57
CA VAL A 21 3.64 5.22 2.71
C VAL A 21 3.15 6.61 2.37
N LEU A 22 2.15 6.70 1.49
CA LEU A 22 1.48 7.95 1.12
C LEU A 22 0.00 7.71 0.80
N HIS A 23 -0.86 8.71 0.86
CA HIS A 23 -2.27 8.48 0.57
C HIS A 23 -2.57 8.26 -0.92
N ASN A 24 -2.02 9.10 -1.81
CA ASN A 24 -2.30 9.05 -3.25
C ASN A 24 -0.98 8.84 -4.01
N VAL A 25 -0.85 7.73 -4.75
CA VAL A 25 0.36 7.43 -5.52
C VAL A 25 0.69 8.51 -6.56
N ASN A 26 -0.30 9.26 -7.04
CA ASN A 26 -0.08 10.33 -8.01
C ASN A 26 0.53 11.60 -7.40
N THR A 27 0.64 11.69 -6.08
CA THR A 27 1.34 12.79 -5.37
C THR A 27 2.76 12.40 -4.97
N LEU A 28 3.25 11.24 -5.43
CA LEU A 28 4.62 10.81 -5.22
C LEU A 28 5.57 11.78 -5.94
N ASP A 29 6.47 12.40 -5.18
CA ASP A 29 7.37 13.47 -5.62
C ASP A 29 8.85 13.06 -5.60
N LEU A 30 9.12 11.77 -5.36
CA LEU A 30 10.45 11.17 -5.39
C LEU A 30 10.49 9.93 -6.28
N ASN A 31 11.69 9.52 -6.70
CA ASN A 31 11.91 8.20 -7.28
C ASN A 31 12.16 7.19 -6.15
N PRO A 32 11.26 6.22 -5.91
CA PRO A 32 11.42 5.31 -4.76
C PRO A 32 12.62 4.39 -4.88
N ALA A 33 12.95 3.92 -6.08
CA ALA A 33 14.09 3.04 -6.32
C ALA A 33 15.40 3.78 -6.02
N ALA A 34 15.54 5.01 -6.53
CA ALA A 34 16.71 5.85 -6.27
C ALA A 34 16.82 6.29 -4.80
N ALA A 35 15.68 6.44 -4.11
CA ALA A 35 15.62 6.73 -2.68
C ALA A 35 15.83 5.49 -1.79
N GLY A 36 16.00 4.30 -2.37
CA GLY A 36 16.27 3.06 -1.63
C GLY A 36 15.05 2.43 -0.98
N PHE A 37 13.82 2.75 -1.43
CA PHE A 37 12.60 2.08 -0.99
C PHE A 37 12.34 0.85 -1.87
N GLN A 38 12.02 -0.28 -1.23
CA GLN A 38 11.63 -1.49 -1.95
C GLN A 38 10.12 -1.55 -2.17
N ILE A 39 9.35 -0.84 -1.35
CA ILE A 39 7.88 -0.92 -1.32
C ILE A 39 7.25 0.46 -1.18
N VAL A 40 6.19 0.71 -1.95
CA VAL A 40 5.32 1.88 -1.83
C VAL A 40 3.91 1.43 -1.49
N VAL A 41 3.37 1.87 -0.37
CA VAL A 41 1.97 1.63 0.03
C VAL A 41 1.16 2.89 -0.21
N SER A 42 0.10 2.77 -1.00
CA SER A 42 -0.80 3.89 -1.32
C SER A 42 -2.27 3.54 -1.22
N GLY A 43 -3.13 4.55 -1.05
CA GLY A 43 -4.58 4.40 -0.94
C GLY A 43 -5.33 5.19 -2.02
N HIS A 44 -6.24 6.07 -1.59
CA HIS A 44 -7.05 6.98 -2.40
C HIS A 44 -8.08 6.33 -3.34
N SER A 45 -7.66 5.40 -4.20
CA SER A 45 -8.53 4.79 -5.21
C SER A 45 -9.50 3.75 -4.64
N HIS A 46 -9.20 3.23 -3.45
CA HIS A 46 -9.85 2.07 -2.83
C HIS A 46 -9.79 0.77 -3.66
N LYS A 47 -9.05 0.74 -4.78
CA LYS A 47 -8.91 -0.43 -5.63
C LYS A 47 -7.73 -1.26 -5.12
N PRO A 48 -7.97 -2.46 -4.54
CA PRO A 48 -6.86 -3.32 -4.15
C PRO A 48 -6.06 -3.72 -5.39
N GLY A 49 -4.75 -3.77 -5.24
CA GLY A 49 -3.88 -4.17 -6.34
C GLY A 49 -2.40 -4.04 -6.00
N LYS A 50 -1.58 -4.78 -6.75
CA LYS A 50 -0.13 -4.67 -6.69
C LYS A 50 0.47 -4.57 -8.09
N THR A 51 1.56 -3.84 -8.21
CA THR A 51 2.34 -3.73 -9.44
C THR A 51 3.79 -3.49 -9.09
N GLU A 52 4.70 -4.00 -9.90
CA GLU A 52 6.13 -3.74 -9.75
C GLU A 52 6.57 -2.73 -10.83
N ARG A 53 7.34 -1.72 -10.44
CA ARG A 53 7.92 -0.73 -11.35
C ARG A 53 9.35 -0.46 -10.91
N GLU A 54 10.29 -0.67 -11.83
CA GLU A 54 11.72 -0.39 -11.58
C GLU A 54 12.25 -1.10 -10.32
N GLY A 55 11.80 -2.33 -10.04
CA GLY A 55 12.20 -3.11 -8.86
C GLY A 55 11.52 -2.71 -7.55
N VAL A 56 10.56 -1.77 -7.59
CA VAL A 56 9.78 -1.33 -6.42
C VAL A 56 8.37 -1.91 -6.49
N LEU A 57 7.94 -2.54 -5.40
CA LEU A 57 6.60 -3.07 -5.26
C LEU A 57 5.63 -1.98 -4.80
N TYR A 58 4.65 -1.65 -5.63
CA TYR A 58 3.55 -0.76 -5.30
C TYR A 58 2.34 -1.58 -4.85
N VAL A 59 1.79 -1.25 -3.68
CA VAL A 59 0.62 -1.92 -3.10
C VAL A 59 -0.46 -0.90 -2.79
N ASN A 60 -1.69 -1.18 -3.21
CA ASN A 60 -2.89 -0.53 -2.72
C ASN A 60 -3.71 -1.57 -1.95
N PRO A 61 -3.92 -1.43 -0.63
CA PRO A 61 -4.65 -2.43 0.16
C PRO A 61 -6.16 -2.40 -0.06
N GLY A 62 -6.68 -1.40 -0.78
CA GLY A 62 -8.12 -1.16 -0.93
C GLY A 62 -8.69 -0.35 0.24
N SER A 63 -9.88 -0.72 0.72
CA SER A 63 -10.56 -0.07 1.83
C SER A 63 -11.02 -1.09 2.86
N ALA A 64 -10.57 -0.94 4.11
CA ALA A 64 -11.03 -1.74 5.24
C ALA A 64 -12.30 -1.19 5.92
N GLY A 65 -12.75 0.00 5.52
CA GLY A 65 -13.99 0.62 5.99
C GLY A 65 -15.21 0.23 5.17
N PRO A 66 -16.36 0.94 5.34
CA PRO A 66 -17.57 0.65 4.59
C PRO A 66 -17.34 0.57 3.09
N ARG A 67 -18.00 -0.36 2.41
CA ARG A 67 -17.88 -0.55 0.96
C ARG A 67 -17.97 0.78 0.20
N ARG A 68 -16.97 1.02 -0.64
CA ARG A 68 -16.89 2.21 -1.49
C ARG A 68 -16.98 1.78 -2.95
N PHE A 69 -17.86 2.45 -3.70
CA PHE A 69 -18.14 2.08 -5.09
C PHE A 69 -18.62 0.62 -5.18
N GLN A 70 -18.25 -0.11 -6.23
CA GLN A 70 -18.47 -1.55 -6.40
C GLN A 70 -17.21 -2.38 -6.09
N LEU A 71 -16.30 -1.84 -5.28
CA LEU A 71 -15.03 -2.48 -4.95
C LEU A 71 -15.17 -3.40 -3.74
N PRO A 72 -14.30 -4.42 -3.60
CA PRO A 72 -14.28 -5.27 -2.41
C PRO A 72 -13.78 -4.50 -1.18
N VAL A 73 -14.17 -4.95 0.00
CA VAL A 73 -13.67 -4.43 1.28
C VAL A 73 -12.48 -5.27 1.66
N THR A 74 -11.28 -4.68 1.63
CA THR A 74 -10.04 -5.44 1.71
C THR A 74 -9.00 -4.79 2.61
N VAL A 75 -8.09 -5.63 3.08
CA VAL A 75 -6.74 -5.25 3.54
C VAL A 75 -5.70 -6.05 2.76
N ALA A 76 -4.43 -5.67 2.86
CA ALA A 76 -3.32 -6.44 2.31
C ALA A 76 -2.38 -6.91 3.42
N HIS A 77 -2.02 -8.19 3.40
CA HIS A 77 -0.92 -8.74 4.18
C HIS A 77 0.32 -8.81 3.29
N LEU A 78 1.40 -8.17 3.76
CA LEU A 78 2.68 -8.12 3.08
C LEU A 78 3.68 -9.01 3.85
N ARG A 79 4.20 -10.05 3.20
CA ARG A 79 5.18 -10.98 3.78
C ARG A 79 6.57 -10.66 3.26
N LEU A 80 7.47 -10.28 4.17
CA LEU A 80 8.81 -9.78 3.85
C LEU A 80 9.94 -10.82 3.97
N GLY A 81 9.60 -12.10 4.13
CA GLY A 81 10.58 -13.16 4.39
C GLY A 81 11.42 -13.57 3.17
N GLU A 82 10.87 -13.40 1.96
CA GLU A 82 11.51 -13.78 0.71
C GLU A 82 11.23 -12.74 -0.37
N ILE A 83 12.11 -12.68 -1.39
CA ILE A 83 11.94 -11.86 -2.58
C ILE A 83 11.64 -12.81 -3.77
N PRO A 84 10.59 -12.54 -4.59
CA PRO A 84 9.72 -11.36 -4.54
C PRO A 84 8.80 -11.36 -3.31
N TYR A 85 8.56 -10.18 -2.72
CA TYR A 85 7.69 -10.06 -1.55
C TYR A 85 6.28 -10.52 -1.88
N ASP A 86 5.72 -11.35 -1.00
CA ASP A 86 4.37 -11.84 -1.19
C ASP A 86 3.34 -10.84 -0.64
N VAL A 87 2.22 -10.72 -1.37
CA VAL A 87 1.11 -9.84 -1.01
C VAL A 87 -0.18 -10.61 -1.20
N GLU A 88 -0.88 -10.78 -0.08
CA GLU A 88 -2.18 -11.42 0.03
C GLU A 88 -3.25 -10.35 0.29
N PHE A 89 -4.26 -10.28 -0.56
CA PHE A 89 -5.43 -9.42 -0.33
C PHE A 89 -6.49 -10.21 0.41
N VAL A 90 -6.84 -9.75 1.61
CA VAL A 90 -7.85 -10.39 2.46
C VAL A 90 -9.17 -9.67 2.26
N ASP A 91 -10.20 -10.40 1.82
CA ASP A 91 -11.58 -9.93 1.77
C ASP A 91 -12.19 -9.94 3.18
N LEU A 92 -12.62 -8.77 3.63
CA LEU A 92 -13.22 -8.59 4.96
C LEU A 92 -14.76 -8.72 4.94
N GLU A 93 -15.36 -8.71 3.75
CA GLU A 93 -16.78 -8.99 3.56
C GLU A 93 -16.94 -10.13 2.54
N PRO A 94 -16.43 -11.35 2.84
CA PRO A 94 -16.63 -12.47 1.96
C PRO A 94 -18.13 -12.67 1.75
N SER A 95 -18.53 -12.77 0.49
CA SER A 95 -19.92 -13.00 0.06
C SER A 95 -20.60 -14.01 0.98
N ARG A 96 -21.72 -13.61 1.60
CA ARG A 96 -22.60 -14.56 2.30
C ARG A 96 -23.23 -15.53 1.33
#